data_AF-A0AAV5KZ89-F1
#
_entry.id   AF-A0AAV5KZ89-F1
#
_cell.length_a   1.000
_cell.length_b   1.000
_cell.length_c   1.000
_cell.angle_alpha   90.00
_cell.angle_beta   90.00
_cell.angle_gamma   90.00
#
_symmetry.space_group_name_H-M   'P 1'
#
loop_
_entity.id
_entity.type
_entity.pdbx_description
1 polymer ?
#
loop_
_entity_poly.entity_id
_entity_poly.type
_entity_poly.pdbx_seq_one_letter_code
_entity_poly.pdbx_strand_id
1 'polypeptide(L)'
;MVDQCLPIWAKLPAFRYKPGFMWVEDVATKGLTITSTLTYAQLNDSVQSISSKLLVPLQRAGLLSVMVFPPDTSLGNENYHHLVRVLTQTKPRAAIAYHGYISSVKQYISSSSKDKKVAELLENLRWISTEDIERKMSTGATGIPKPVLVTAGSAAHNVRMARKAYDLHPNSIVVSWLPQYHGCGLMFLLLMIVSGATCVLTSPGASLPVLGDRGIIKGEERFLFITGRCSDIIKLSNNQEIHPHYIEATAYNSCPQFLRGACLAGFMTSTTIVLVAEMQRTGEVDKIVLRNACERIRQAVLDEEKVELGLVVLVRSGSVPKTTSGKVQRWAAKLKFVQGRMSAVMEMRFKERCNL
;
A
#
# COMPACT_ATOMS: atom_id res chain seq x y z
N MET A 1 18.76 -14.47 -11.23
CA MET A 1 18.22 -15.41 -10.21
C MET A 1 16.96 -16.07 -10.71
N VAL A 2 15.90 -15.31 -11.04
CA VAL A 2 14.73 -15.87 -11.76
C VAL A 2 15.16 -16.54 -13.06
N ASP A 3 16.04 -15.91 -13.85
CA ASP A 3 16.58 -16.49 -15.10
C ASP A 3 17.41 -17.76 -14.90
N GLN A 4 17.80 -18.09 -13.67
CA GLN A 4 18.53 -19.32 -13.35
C GLN A 4 17.59 -20.41 -12.85
N CYS A 5 16.58 -20.06 -12.04
CA CYS A 5 15.66 -21.03 -11.46
C CYS A 5 14.49 -21.39 -12.39
N LEU A 6 13.88 -20.39 -13.02
CA LEU A 6 12.67 -20.55 -13.84
C LEU A 6 12.87 -21.49 -15.03
N PRO A 7 13.98 -21.42 -15.81
CA PRO A 7 14.21 -22.38 -16.90
C PRO A 7 14.41 -23.82 -16.41
N ILE A 8 14.95 -24.00 -15.20
CA ILE A 8 15.12 -25.33 -14.59
C ILE A 8 13.74 -25.89 -14.23
N TRP A 9 12.91 -25.12 -13.52
CA TRP A 9 11.54 -25.53 -13.19
C TRP A 9 10.70 -25.83 -14.44
N ALA A 10 10.81 -25.01 -15.47
CA ALA A 10 10.07 -25.21 -16.72
C ALA A 10 10.47 -26.48 -17.49
N LYS A 11 11.71 -26.95 -17.34
CA LYS A 11 12.21 -28.17 -18.01
C LYS A 11 11.95 -29.45 -17.23
N LEU A 12 11.84 -29.38 -15.90
CA LEU A 12 11.60 -30.54 -15.05
C LEU A 12 10.17 -31.07 -15.23
N PRO A 13 9.97 -32.38 -15.51
CA PRO A 13 8.64 -32.95 -15.75
C PRO A 13 7.64 -32.69 -14.61
N ALA A 14 8.10 -32.75 -13.35
CA ALA A 14 7.27 -32.52 -12.17
C ALA A 14 6.81 -31.06 -11.99
N PHE A 15 7.47 -30.10 -12.65
CA PHE A 15 7.23 -28.67 -12.47
C PHE A 15 6.68 -27.99 -13.72
N ARG A 16 6.92 -28.54 -14.91
CA ARG A 16 6.51 -27.98 -16.19
C ARG A 16 5.04 -27.56 -16.23
N TYR A 17 4.15 -28.47 -15.81
CA TYR A 17 2.70 -28.25 -15.81
C TYR A 17 2.15 -27.76 -14.48
N LYS A 18 3.03 -27.58 -13.49
CA LYS A 18 2.63 -27.12 -12.17
C LYS A 18 2.19 -25.65 -12.23
N PRO A 19 1.07 -25.28 -11.59
CA PRO A 19 0.67 -23.89 -11.42
C PRO A 19 1.74 -23.10 -10.66
N GLY A 20 2.32 -22.08 -11.29
CA GLY A 20 3.16 -21.10 -10.60
C GLY A 20 2.28 -20.02 -9.97
N PHE A 21 1.29 -19.54 -10.72
CA PHE A 21 0.35 -18.51 -10.28
C PHE A 21 -1.09 -18.89 -10.64
N MET A 22 -2.01 -18.69 -9.70
CA MET A 22 -3.45 -18.85 -9.90
C MET A 22 -4.14 -17.57 -9.47
N TRP A 23 -5.01 -17.02 -10.31
CA TRP A 23 -5.82 -15.86 -9.97
C TRP A 23 -7.21 -16.32 -9.55
N VAL A 24 -7.73 -15.72 -8.49
CA VAL A 24 -9.02 -16.07 -7.91
C VAL A 24 -9.82 -14.81 -7.64
N GLU A 25 -11.07 -14.81 -8.11
CA GLU A 25 -12.03 -13.73 -7.86
C GLU A 25 -13.15 -14.22 -6.94
N ASP A 26 -13.63 -13.33 -6.08
CA ASP A 26 -14.78 -13.56 -5.21
C ASP A 26 -16.06 -13.20 -5.97
N VAL A 27 -16.80 -14.22 -6.41
CA VAL A 27 -18.11 -14.05 -7.01
C VAL A 27 -19.14 -14.16 -5.90
N ALA A 28 -19.80 -13.04 -5.59
CA ALA A 28 -20.69 -12.81 -4.44
C ALA A 28 -21.81 -13.84 -4.20
N THR A 29 -22.02 -14.80 -5.11
CA THR A 29 -23.06 -15.82 -5.04
C THR A 29 -22.55 -17.27 -5.11
N LYS A 30 -21.25 -17.54 -5.32
CA LYS A 30 -20.73 -18.91 -5.50
C LYS A 30 -19.38 -19.23 -4.84
N GLY A 31 -18.77 -18.29 -4.12
CA GLY A 31 -17.46 -18.48 -3.47
C GLY A 31 -16.28 -18.25 -4.42
N LEU A 32 -15.06 -18.50 -3.92
CA LEU A 32 -13.80 -18.26 -4.64
C LEU A 32 -13.68 -19.16 -5.88
N THR A 33 -13.68 -18.56 -7.06
CA THR A 33 -13.48 -19.26 -8.34
C THR A 33 -12.15 -18.90 -8.97
N ILE A 34 -11.37 -19.92 -9.37
CA ILE A 34 -10.12 -19.74 -10.10
C ILE A 34 -10.45 -19.20 -11.49
N THR A 35 -9.98 -17.99 -11.80
CA THR A 35 -10.26 -17.31 -13.07
C THR A 35 -9.21 -17.62 -14.13
N SER A 36 -7.95 -17.74 -13.73
CA SER A 36 -6.85 -18.09 -14.64
C SER A 36 -5.69 -18.75 -13.90
N THR A 37 -4.93 -19.57 -14.62
CA THR A 37 -3.76 -20.27 -14.11
C THR A 37 -2.59 -20.10 -15.07
N LEU A 38 -1.41 -19.83 -14.53
CA LEU A 38 -0.16 -19.73 -15.27
C LEU A 38 0.84 -20.78 -14.73
N THR A 39 1.18 -21.73 -15.58
CA THR A 39 2.16 -22.78 -15.26
C THR A 39 3.61 -22.28 -15.36
N TYR A 40 4.55 -23.00 -14.76
CA TYR A 40 5.99 -22.66 -14.86
C TYR A 40 6.50 -22.69 -16.31
N ALA A 41 5.99 -23.58 -17.16
CA ALA A 41 6.31 -23.59 -18.60
C ALA A 41 5.81 -22.32 -19.30
N GLN A 42 4.52 -22.01 -19.17
CA GLN A 42 3.92 -20.84 -19.80
C GLN A 42 4.54 -19.52 -19.27
N LEU A 43 4.86 -19.48 -17.98
CA LEU A 43 5.58 -18.35 -17.38
C LEU A 43 6.96 -18.18 -17.99
N ASN A 44 7.73 -19.26 -18.12
CA ASN A 44 9.05 -19.22 -18.75
C ASN A 44 8.97 -18.75 -20.21
N ASP A 45 8.03 -19.29 -20.99
CA ASP A 45 7.85 -18.92 -22.40
C ASP A 45 7.46 -17.44 -22.53
N SER A 46 6.59 -16.96 -21.64
CA SER A 46 6.18 -15.56 -21.56
C SER A 46 7.35 -14.65 -21.18
N VAL A 47 8.16 -15.03 -20.20
CA VAL A 47 9.37 -14.27 -19.79
C VAL A 47 10.39 -14.22 -20.93
N GLN A 48 10.61 -15.33 -21.64
CA GLN A 48 11.51 -15.35 -22.79
C GLN A 48 11.00 -14.47 -23.95
N SER A 49 9.70 -14.53 -24.25
CA SER A 49 9.06 -13.68 -25.25
C SER A 49 9.19 -12.20 -24.88
N ILE A 50 8.83 -11.81 -23.65
CA ILE A 50 8.91 -10.42 -23.18
C ILE A 50 10.37 -9.95 -23.09
N SER A 51 11.27 -10.78 -22.61
CA SER A 51 12.69 -10.42 -22.49
C SER A 51 13.31 -10.16 -23.86
N SER A 52 13.14 -11.09 -24.80
CA SER A 52 13.71 -10.98 -26.15
C SER A 52 13.06 -9.89 -27.00
N LYS A 53 11.73 -9.72 -26.91
CA LYS A 53 10.97 -8.77 -27.75
C LYS A 53 10.83 -7.37 -27.16
N LEU A 54 10.95 -7.21 -25.84
CA LEU A 54 10.70 -5.95 -25.15
C LEU A 54 11.89 -5.51 -24.29
N LEU A 55 12.29 -6.28 -23.28
CA LEU A 55 13.28 -5.79 -22.30
C LEU A 55 14.69 -5.63 -22.89
N VAL A 56 15.17 -6.61 -23.64
CA VAL A 56 16.50 -6.54 -24.27
C VAL A 56 16.56 -5.41 -25.31
N PRO A 57 15.58 -5.24 -26.21
CA PRO A 57 15.51 -4.08 -27.09
C PRO A 57 15.45 -2.74 -26.35
N LEU A 58 14.63 -2.63 -25.30
CA LEU A 58 14.53 -1.40 -24.48
C LEU A 58 15.85 -1.10 -23.76
N GLN A 59 16.50 -2.09 -23.16
CA GLN A 59 17.81 -1.95 -22.52
C GLN A 59 18.89 -1.53 -23.53
N ARG A 60 18.92 -2.14 -24.72
CA ARG A 60 19.81 -1.75 -25.81
C ARG A 60 19.54 -0.34 -26.31
N ALA A 61 18.27 0.07 -26.28
CA ALA A 61 17.86 1.45 -26.58
C ALA A 61 18.06 2.42 -25.40
N GLY A 62 18.57 1.96 -24.24
CA GLY A 62 18.73 2.81 -23.06
C GLY A 62 17.42 3.34 -22.47
N LEU A 63 16.29 2.74 -22.83
CA LEU A 63 14.96 3.10 -22.35
C LEU A 63 14.68 2.41 -21.02
N LEU A 64 14.10 3.18 -20.09
CA LEU A 64 13.75 2.66 -18.78
C LEU A 64 12.24 2.38 -18.70
N SER A 65 11.88 1.14 -18.41
CA SER A 65 10.50 0.75 -18.15
C SER A 65 10.15 1.00 -16.67
N VAL A 66 9.10 1.77 -16.42
CA VAL A 66 8.48 1.92 -15.10
C VAL A 66 7.16 1.17 -15.12
N MET A 67 7.04 0.12 -14.31
CA MET A 67 5.77 -0.58 -14.14
C MET A 67 4.84 0.24 -13.25
N VAL A 68 3.62 0.48 -13.72
CA VAL A 68 2.60 1.26 -13.01
C VAL A 68 1.31 0.45 -13.01
N PHE A 69 0.61 0.40 -11.87
CA PHE A 69 -0.72 -0.21 -11.84
C PHE A 69 -1.75 0.76 -12.43
N PRO A 70 -2.58 0.32 -13.39
CA PRO A 70 -3.66 1.14 -13.89
C PRO A 70 -4.66 1.48 -12.76
N PRO A 71 -5.14 2.73 -12.60
CA PRO A 71 -6.30 3.00 -11.76
C PRO A 71 -7.46 2.08 -12.17
N ASP A 72 -8.25 1.70 -11.17
CA ASP A 72 -9.38 0.77 -11.31
C ASP A 72 -10.25 1.10 -12.53
N THR A 73 -10.62 0.08 -13.30
CA THR A 73 -11.35 0.22 -14.58
C THR A 73 -12.73 0.84 -14.42
N SER A 74 -13.26 0.88 -13.19
CA SER A 74 -14.31 1.82 -12.82
C SER A 74 -13.68 3.18 -12.49
N LEU A 75 -13.44 4.00 -13.51
CA LEU A 75 -12.92 5.38 -13.46
C LEU A 75 -13.83 6.38 -12.69
N GLY A 76 -14.55 5.93 -11.66
CA GLY A 76 -15.44 6.70 -10.81
C GLY A 76 -14.82 7.17 -9.49
N ASN A 77 -13.73 6.55 -9.02
CA ASN A 77 -13.07 6.95 -7.77
C ASN A 77 -11.87 7.85 -8.03
N GLU A 78 -11.76 8.97 -7.31
CA GLU A 78 -10.73 10.03 -7.37
C GLU A 78 -9.28 9.58 -7.05
N ASN A 79 -8.97 8.29 -7.14
CA ASN A 79 -7.69 7.70 -6.75
C ASN A 79 -6.62 7.79 -7.85
N TYR A 80 -6.54 8.90 -8.58
CA TYR A 80 -5.56 9.12 -9.66
C TYR A 80 -4.22 9.67 -9.19
N HIS A 81 -4.08 10.01 -7.91
CA HIS A 81 -2.90 10.68 -7.36
C HIS A 81 -1.58 9.95 -7.62
N HIS A 82 -1.58 8.62 -7.63
CA HIS A 82 -0.38 7.84 -7.92
C HIS A 82 0.01 7.92 -9.40
N LEU A 83 -0.96 7.73 -10.31
CA LEU A 83 -0.73 7.85 -11.74
C LEU A 83 -0.25 9.26 -12.11
N VAL A 84 -0.92 10.30 -11.62
CA VAL A 84 -0.53 11.70 -11.83
C VAL A 84 0.89 11.95 -11.33
N ARG A 85 1.24 11.43 -10.15
CA ARG A 85 2.59 11.56 -9.60
C ARG A 85 3.62 10.87 -10.49
N VAL A 86 3.36 9.64 -10.94
CA VAL A 86 4.29 8.92 -11.82
C VAL A 86 4.44 9.64 -13.15
N LEU A 87 3.36 10.04 -13.81
CA LEU A 87 3.41 10.75 -15.09
C LEU A 87 4.13 12.11 -14.96
N THR A 88 3.89 12.85 -13.89
CA THR A 88 4.53 14.16 -13.65
C THR A 88 6.03 14.00 -13.36
N GLN A 89 6.43 12.99 -12.59
CA GLN A 89 7.82 12.78 -12.17
C GLN A 89 8.67 12.08 -13.25
N THR A 90 8.09 11.13 -13.97
CA THR A 90 8.82 10.32 -14.97
C THR A 90 8.70 10.87 -16.39
N LYS A 91 7.69 11.72 -16.66
CA LYS A 91 7.39 12.31 -17.97
C LYS A 91 7.54 11.29 -19.12
N PRO A 92 6.85 10.14 -19.05
CA PRO A 92 7.07 9.08 -20.01
C PRO A 92 6.58 9.50 -21.40
N ARG A 93 7.26 9.02 -22.45
CA ARG A 93 6.87 9.29 -23.85
C ARG A 93 5.85 8.30 -24.39
N ALA A 94 5.75 7.12 -23.78
CA ALA A 94 4.86 6.07 -24.20
C ALA A 94 4.38 5.24 -23.01
N ALA A 95 3.20 4.65 -23.14
CA ALA A 95 2.61 3.73 -22.17
C ALA A 95 2.21 2.43 -22.88
N ILE A 96 2.47 1.31 -22.23
CA ILE A 96 2.16 -0.03 -22.73
C ILE A 96 1.03 -0.60 -21.87
N ALA A 97 -0.05 -1.03 -22.50
CA ALA A 97 -1.17 -1.67 -21.81
C ALA A 97 -1.93 -2.61 -22.76
N TYR A 98 -2.77 -3.48 -22.18
CA TYR A 98 -3.65 -4.34 -22.98
C TYR A 98 -4.77 -3.52 -23.62
N HIS A 99 -5.31 -4.01 -24.74
CA HIS A 99 -6.24 -3.25 -25.57
C HIS A 99 -7.49 -2.77 -24.82
N GLY A 100 -8.06 -3.61 -23.95
CA GLY A 100 -9.21 -3.24 -23.12
C GLY A 100 -8.96 -2.02 -22.24
N TYR A 101 -7.78 -1.92 -21.62
CA TYR A 101 -7.42 -0.79 -20.78
C TYR A 101 -7.22 0.49 -21.60
N ILE A 102 -6.57 0.40 -22.76
CA ILE A 102 -6.41 1.53 -23.68
C ILE A 102 -7.78 2.07 -24.10
N SER A 103 -8.74 1.18 -24.37
CA SER A 103 -10.13 1.56 -24.67
C SER A 103 -10.77 2.30 -23.50
N SER A 104 -10.61 1.81 -22.25
CA SER A 104 -11.12 2.50 -21.06
C SER A 104 -10.50 3.89 -20.86
N VAL A 105 -9.20 4.04 -21.11
CA VAL A 105 -8.51 5.34 -21.04
C VAL A 105 -9.02 6.30 -22.12
N LYS A 106 -9.21 5.82 -23.35
CA LYS A 106 -9.77 6.65 -24.44
C LYS A 106 -11.19 7.10 -24.13
N GLN A 107 -12.02 6.19 -23.61
CA GLN A 107 -13.37 6.52 -23.15
C GLN A 107 -13.38 7.56 -22.03
N TYR A 108 -12.41 7.49 -21.11
CA TYR A 108 -12.21 8.50 -20.06
C TYR A 108 -11.87 9.87 -20.64
N ILE A 109 -10.90 9.95 -21.57
CA ILE A 109 -10.51 11.20 -22.23
C ILE A 109 -11.70 11.82 -22.99
N SER A 110 -12.53 11.00 -23.64
CA SER A 110 -13.71 11.46 -24.38
C SER A 110 -14.90 11.85 -23.49
N SER A 111 -14.89 11.49 -22.20
CA SER A 111 -15.97 11.82 -21.28
C SER A 111 -15.86 13.26 -20.78
N SER A 112 -16.90 14.08 -20.95
CA SER A 112 -16.91 15.53 -20.66
C SER A 112 -16.88 15.88 -19.16
N SER A 113 -16.76 14.89 -18.27
CA SER A 113 -16.94 15.04 -16.82
C SER A 113 -15.74 14.49 -16.04
N LYS A 114 -14.88 15.43 -15.65
CA LYS A 114 -13.91 15.44 -14.51
C LYS A 114 -12.40 15.25 -14.80
N ASP A 115 -11.66 16.14 -14.13
CA ASP A 115 -10.21 16.35 -13.99
C ASP A 115 -9.37 16.55 -15.28
N LYS A 116 -9.46 17.78 -15.84
CA LYS A 116 -8.74 18.21 -17.06
C LYS A 116 -7.25 17.88 -17.05
N LYS A 117 -6.61 17.97 -15.87
CA LYS A 117 -5.18 17.73 -15.70
C LYS A 117 -4.78 16.28 -15.96
N VAL A 118 -5.63 15.32 -15.59
CA VAL A 118 -5.35 13.89 -15.81
C VAL A 118 -5.57 13.55 -17.28
N ALA A 119 -6.64 14.05 -17.88
CA ALA A 119 -6.94 13.86 -19.29
C ALA A 119 -5.80 14.39 -20.19
N GLU A 120 -5.31 15.61 -19.94
CA GLU A 120 -4.17 16.19 -20.65
C GLU A 120 -2.90 15.33 -20.52
N LEU A 121 -2.61 14.80 -19.32
CA LEU A 121 -1.45 13.94 -19.12
C LEU A 121 -1.56 12.60 -19.86
N LEU A 122 -2.77 12.04 -19.99
CA LEU A 122 -3.01 10.76 -20.67
C LEU A 122 -3.06 10.90 -22.19
N GLU A 123 -3.53 12.04 -22.71
CA GLU A 123 -3.58 12.36 -24.14
C GLU A 123 -2.18 12.57 -24.73
N ASN A 124 -1.26 13.14 -23.94
CA ASN A 124 0.13 13.33 -24.34
C ASN A 124 0.95 12.02 -24.42
N LEU A 125 0.41 10.88 -24.00
CA LEU A 125 1.09 9.59 -24.03
C LEU A 125 0.82 8.85 -25.33
N ARG A 126 1.89 8.32 -25.93
CA ARG A 126 1.75 7.31 -26.98
C ARG A 126 1.36 5.96 -26.38
N TRP A 127 0.10 5.57 -26.55
CA TRP A 127 -0.40 4.26 -26.12
C TRP A 127 -0.01 3.17 -27.14
N ILE A 128 0.58 2.09 -26.64
CA ILE A 128 0.99 0.94 -27.44
C ILE A 128 0.30 -0.29 -26.85
N SER A 129 -0.47 -1.00 -27.68
CA SER A 129 -1.07 -2.28 -27.25
C SER A 129 0.04 -3.30 -27.02
N THR A 130 -0.12 -4.15 -26.00
CA THR A 130 0.75 -5.31 -25.79
C THR A 130 0.82 -6.21 -27.04
N GLU A 131 -0.24 -6.26 -27.83
CA GLU A 131 -0.32 -7.02 -29.09
C GLU A 131 0.48 -6.35 -30.22
N ASP A 132 0.50 -5.02 -30.26
CA ASP A 132 1.24 -4.26 -31.28
C ASP A 132 2.76 -4.33 -31.08
N ILE A 133 3.20 -4.50 -29.83
CA ILE A 133 4.61 -4.67 -29.49
C ILE A 133 5.18 -5.94 -30.13
N GLU A 134 4.39 -7.01 -30.21
CA GLU A 134 4.82 -8.26 -30.81
C GLU A 134 5.15 -8.10 -32.31
N ARG A 135 4.71 -7.02 -32.95
CA ARG A 135 4.75 -6.83 -34.41
C ARG A 135 5.75 -5.79 -34.93
N LYS A 136 6.26 -4.83 -34.13
CA LYS A 136 6.76 -3.55 -34.70
C LYS A 136 8.17 -3.04 -34.35
N MET A 137 8.93 -3.57 -33.40
CA MET A 137 10.12 -2.82 -32.89
C MET A 137 11.48 -3.33 -33.41
N SER A 138 11.86 -2.85 -34.60
CA SER A 138 13.22 -2.82 -35.14
C SER A 138 13.58 -1.34 -35.37
N THR A 139 14.49 -0.79 -34.54
CA THR A 139 15.28 0.48 -34.67
C THR A 139 15.29 1.28 -33.37
N GLY A 140 16.49 1.64 -32.89
CA GLY A 140 16.75 2.15 -31.53
C GLY A 140 17.16 3.63 -31.45
N ALA A 141 17.39 4.12 -30.22
CA ALA A 141 18.31 5.21 -29.81
C ALA A 141 18.13 5.59 -28.31
N THR A 142 19.18 6.18 -27.72
CA THR A 142 19.63 6.22 -26.30
C THR A 142 19.22 7.44 -25.44
N GLY A 143 19.12 7.27 -24.10
CA GLY A 143 19.30 8.33 -23.05
C GLY A 143 18.51 8.18 -21.72
N ILE A 144 19.12 8.46 -20.54
CA ILE A 144 18.69 8.16 -19.12
C ILE A 144 18.70 9.46 -18.25
N PRO A 145 17.80 9.75 -17.23
CA PRO A 145 17.76 9.21 -15.81
C PRO A 145 16.38 9.25 -15.06
N LYS A 146 16.08 8.76 -13.82
CA LYS A 146 16.55 7.77 -12.80
C LYS A 146 15.40 7.56 -11.75
N PRO A 147 14.85 6.34 -11.52
CA PRO A 147 14.02 5.96 -10.36
C PRO A 147 14.78 5.07 -9.37
N VAL A 148 14.17 4.77 -8.22
CA VAL A 148 14.77 3.96 -7.13
C VAL A 148 15.18 2.58 -7.65
N LEU A 149 16.49 2.34 -7.68
CA LEU A 149 17.09 1.14 -8.24
C LEU A 149 17.16 0.03 -7.19
N VAL A 150 16.30 -0.98 -7.32
CA VAL A 150 16.53 -2.27 -6.66
C VAL A 150 17.50 -3.06 -7.53
N THR A 151 18.71 -3.28 -7.05
CA THR A 151 19.70 -4.08 -7.80
C THR A 151 19.33 -5.55 -7.78
N ALA A 152 19.62 -6.27 -8.88
CA ALA A 152 19.36 -7.70 -8.99
C ALA A 152 20.03 -8.51 -7.85
N GLY A 153 21.20 -8.07 -7.38
CA GLY A 153 21.91 -8.68 -6.25
C GLY A 153 21.17 -8.53 -4.93
N SER A 154 20.66 -7.33 -4.61
CA SER A 154 19.88 -7.07 -3.39
C SER A 154 18.58 -7.88 -3.35
N ALA A 155 17.84 -7.89 -4.47
CA ALA A 155 16.63 -8.69 -4.61
C ALA A 155 16.91 -10.19 -4.43
N ALA A 156 17.99 -10.69 -5.05
CA ALA A 156 18.34 -12.10 -4.98
C ALA A 156 18.81 -12.55 -3.58
N HIS A 157 19.50 -11.68 -2.85
CA HIS A 157 19.88 -11.96 -1.47
C HIS A 157 18.64 -12.01 -0.55
N ASN A 158 17.76 -11.01 -0.65
CA ASN A 158 16.53 -10.94 0.14
C ASN A 158 15.66 -12.19 -0.05
N VAL A 159 15.41 -12.57 -1.30
CA VAL A 159 14.60 -13.75 -1.63
C VAL A 159 15.22 -15.05 -1.11
N ARG A 160 16.54 -15.24 -1.19
CA ARG A 160 17.18 -16.44 -0.64
C ARG A 160 17.06 -16.53 0.88
N MET A 161 17.22 -15.40 1.57
CA MET A 161 17.03 -15.33 3.02
C MET A 161 15.58 -15.60 3.42
N ALA A 162 14.62 -14.99 2.72
CA ALA A 162 13.20 -15.21 2.95
C ALA A 162 12.79 -16.68 2.73
N ARG A 163 13.30 -17.34 1.68
CA ARG A 163 13.03 -18.77 1.43
C ARG A 163 13.46 -19.64 2.60
N LYS A 164 14.64 -19.37 3.16
CA LYS A 164 15.17 -20.11 4.31
C LYS A 164 14.40 -19.80 5.59
N ALA A 165 14.09 -18.53 5.84
CA ALA A 165 13.39 -18.09 7.04
C ALA A 165 11.95 -18.61 7.11
N TYR A 166 11.26 -18.70 5.96
CA TYR A 166 9.88 -19.20 5.88
C TYR A 166 9.79 -20.70 5.63
N ASP A 167 10.92 -21.40 5.53
CA ASP A 167 11.01 -22.84 5.22
C ASP A 167 10.17 -23.25 3.99
N LEU A 168 10.27 -22.44 2.93
CA LEU A 168 9.45 -22.66 1.73
C LEU A 168 10.01 -23.81 0.88
N HIS A 169 9.12 -24.76 0.61
CA HIS A 169 9.39 -25.91 -0.24
C HIS A 169 8.67 -25.76 -1.58
N PRO A 170 9.11 -26.45 -2.65
CA PRO A 170 8.37 -26.41 -3.90
C PRO A 170 6.91 -26.82 -3.72
N ASN A 171 6.57 -27.77 -2.85
CA ASN A 171 5.17 -28.18 -2.65
C ASN A 171 4.32 -27.18 -1.84
N SER A 172 4.90 -26.09 -1.35
CA SER A 172 4.16 -25.06 -0.61
C SER A 172 3.16 -24.33 -1.51
N ILE A 173 1.99 -24.03 -0.94
CA ILE A 173 0.98 -23.15 -1.54
C ILE A 173 0.94 -21.88 -0.70
N VAL A 174 1.08 -20.73 -1.35
CA VAL A 174 1.11 -19.42 -0.70
C VAL A 174 -0.02 -18.56 -1.25
N VAL A 175 -0.82 -17.99 -0.36
CA VAL A 175 -1.90 -17.06 -0.74
C VAL A 175 -1.41 -15.64 -0.51
N SER A 176 -1.58 -14.78 -1.52
CA SER A 176 -1.18 -13.37 -1.44
C SER A 176 -2.26 -12.46 -2.03
N TRP A 177 -2.65 -11.47 -1.23
CA TRP A 177 -3.45 -10.31 -1.64
C TRP A 177 -2.59 -9.05 -1.76
N LEU A 178 -1.25 -9.18 -1.70
CA LEU A 178 -0.37 -8.02 -1.80
C LEU A 178 -0.29 -7.54 -3.25
N PRO A 179 -0.36 -6.22 -3.48
CA PRO A 179 -0.15 -5.69 -4.81
C PRO A 179 1.28 -5.96 -5.30
N GLN A 180 1.40 -6.49 -6.51
CA GLN A 180 2.66 -6.97 -7.09
C GLN A 180 3.70 -5.85 -7.34
N TYR A 181 3.25 -4.60 -7.42
CA TYR A 181 4.10 -3.41 -7.55
C TYR A 181 4.68 -2.92 -6.22
N HIS A 182 4.16 -3.40 -5.08
CA HIS A 182 4.75 -3.09 -3.78
C HIS A 182 6.10 -3.78 -3.67
N GLY A 183 7.08 -3.15 -3.00
CA GLY A 183 8.39 -3.75 -2.76
C GLY A 183 8.27 -5.18 -2.19
N CYS A 184 7.43 -5.38 -1.16
CA CYS A 184 7.18 -6.74 -0.65
C CYS A 184 6.39 -7.60 -1.63
N GLY A 185 5.41 -7.06 -2.37
CA GLY A 185 4.64 -7.86 -3.34
C GLY A 185 5.54 -8.42 -4.45
N LEU A 186 6.40 -7.58 -5.01
CA LEU A 186 7.42 -7.98 -5.98
C LEU A 186 8.40 -9.01 -5.39
N MET A 187 8.90 -8.78 -4.18
CA MET A 187 9.80 -9.74 -3.51
C MET A 187 9.11 -11.07 -3.24
N PHE A 188 7.82 -11.07 -2.88
CA PHE A 188 7.03 -12.29 -2.71
C PHE A 188 6.84 -13.02 -4.05
N LEU A 189 6.55 -12.34 -5.16
CA LEU A 189 6.50 -12.98 -6.47
C LEU A 189 7.83 -13.65 -6.84
N LEU A 190 8.94 -12.92 -6.66
CA LEU A 190 10.29 -13.44 -6.92
C LEU A 190 10.60 -14.64 -6.02
N LEU A 191 10.16 -14.60 -4.75
CA LEU A 191 10.30 -15.68 -3.79
C LEU A 191 9.55 -16.94 -4.20
N MET A 192 8.33 -16.82 -4.74
CA MET A 192 7.57 -17.96 -5.21
C MET A 192 8.27 -18.66 -6.36
N ILE A 193 8.77 -17.90 -7.33
CA ILE A 193 9.49 -18.42 -8.50
C ILE A 193 10.80 -19.13 -8.06
N VAL A 194 11.53 -18.56 -7.11
CA VAL A 194 12.78 -19.16 -6.59
C VAL A 194 12.51 -20.41 -5.75
N SER A 195 11.36 -20.49 -5.09
CA SER A 195 10.99 -21.61 -4.24
C SER A 195 10.36 -22.76 -5.04
N GLY A 196 9.86 -22.53 -6.26
CA GLY A 196 9.11 -23.52 -7.03
C GLY A 196 7.69 -23.76 -6.48
N ALA A 197 7.23 -22.86 -5.61
CA ALA A 197 5.95 -22.89 -4.90
C ALA A 197 4.79 -22.43 -5.80
N THR A 198 3.56 -22.75 -5.41
CA THR A 198 2.35 -22.27 -6.09
C THR A 198 1.81 -21.05 -5.35
N CYS A 199 1.56 -19.95 -6.08
CA CYS A 199 1.02 -18.72 -5.52
C CYS A 199 -0.42 -18.50 -5.95
N VAL A 200 -1.32 -18.29 -4.99
CA VAL A 200 -2.72 -17.92 -5.22
C VAL A 200 -2.86 -16.41 -5.00
N LEU A 201 -3.24 -15.71 -6.06
CA LEU A 201 -3.37 -14.26 -6.11
C LEU A 201 -4.85 -13.88 -6.09
N THR A 202 -5.20 -12.93 -5.23
CA THR A 202 -6.54 -12.34 -5.16
C THR A 202 -6.47 -10.82 -5.29
N SER A 203 -7.56 -10.17 -5.72
CA SER A 203 -7.57 -8.75 -6.08
C SER A 203 -7.29 -7.85 -4.85
N PRO A 204 -6.26 -6.99 -4.91
CA PRO A 204 -6.00 -6.04 -3.83
C PRO A 204 -6.80 -4.75 -4.03
N GLY A 205 -7.61 -4.36 -3.05
CA GLY A 205 -8.11 -2.99 -2.94
C GLY A 205 -6.96 -2.02 -2.60
N ALA A 206 -6.47 -1.27 -3.60
CA ALA A 206 -5.64 -0.05 -3.64
C ALA A 206 -4.68 0.41 -2.48
N SER A 207 -3.44 0.73 -2.90
CA SER A 207 -2.48 1.80 -2.48
C SER A 207 -1.79 1.78 -1.09
N LEU A 208 -0.44 1.70 -1.08
CA LEU A 208 0.42 1.68 0.13
C LEU A 208 1.58 2.71 0.15
N PRO A 209 2.19 2.94 1.34
CA PRO A 209 3.17 4.01 1.60
C PRO A 209 4.62 3.50 1.82
N VAL A 210 5.61 4.41 1.87
CA VAL A 210 7.07 4.16 1.91
C VAL A 210 7.57 3.67 3.29
N LEU A 211 8.52 2.71 3.35
CA LEU A 211 9.13 2.21 4.59
C LEU A 211 9.97 3.31 5.26
N GLY A 212 9.35 4.06 6.17
CA GLY A 212 10.00 5.02 7.05
C GLY A 212 9.94 4.51 8.48
N ASP A 213 10.21 3.23 8.71
CA ASP A 213 10.02 2.62 10.02
C ASP A 213 11.30 2.76 10.87
N ARG A 214 11.13 3.06 12.16
CA ARG A 214 12.17 3.15 13.18
C ARG A 214 12.16 1.87 14.01
N GLY A 215 13.32 1.39 14.41
CA GLY A 215 13.42 0.23 15.30
C GLY A 215 14.69 0.24 16.12
N ILE A 216 14.69 -0.57 17.16
CA ILE A 216 15.83 -0.80 18.06
C ILE A 216 16.29 -2.26 17.92
N ILE A 217 17.59 -2.50 18.00
CA ILE A 217 18.14 -3.86 18.03
C ILE A 217 18.43 -4.22 19.49
N LYS A 218 17.87 -5.33 19.98
CA LYS A 218 18.04 -5.76 21.39
C LYS A 218 18.23 -7.27 21.50
N GLY A 219 18.87 -7.70 22.59
CA GLY A 219 19.17 -9.10 22.89
C GLY A 219 20.47 -9.59 22.25
N GLU A 220 21.00 -10.70 22.74
CA GLU A 220 22.23 -11.33 22.21
C GLU A 220 22.03 -11.80 20.76
N GLU A 221 20.83 -12.27 20.41
CA GLU A 221 20.45 -12.67 19.05
C GLU A 221 20.13 -11.49 18.11
N ARG A 222 20.21 -10.24 18.60
CA ARG A 222 20.04 -8.99 17.84
C ARG A 222 18.72 -8.89 17.05
N PHE A 223 17.59 -9.12 17.71
CA PHE A 223 16.29 -8.89 17.10
C PHE A 223 16.02 -7.39 16.87
N LEU A 224 15.49 -7.06 15.68
CA LEU A 224 14.99 -5.73 15.36
C LEU A 224 13.54 -5.58 15.86
N PHE A 225 13.34 -4.72 16.85
CA PHE A 225 12.02 -4.33 17.33
C PHE A 225 11.59 -3.05 16.64
N ILE A 226 10.53 -3.11 15.82
CA ILE A 226 9.99 -1.93 15.14
C ILE A 226 9.19 -1.10 16.14
N THR A 227 9.60 0.14 16.38
CA THR A 227 9.01 1.04 17.38
C THR A 227 8.01 2.02 16.79
N GLY A 228 7.87 2.09 15.46
CA GLY A 228 6.91 2.97 14.79
C GLY A 228 7.47 3.61 13.53
N ARG A 229 6.75 4.57 12.94
CA ARG A 229 7.15 5.27 11.71
C ARG A 229 7.83 6.62 12.04
N CYS A 230 8.95 6.92 11.41
CA CYS A 230 9.71 8.15 11.61
C CYS A 230 8.94 9.41 11.19
N SER A 231 8.07 9.32 10.17
CA SER A 231 7.25 10.44 9.71
C SER A 231 6.08 10.78 10.65
N ASP A 232 5.71 9.85 11.54
CA ASP A 232 4.51 9.97 12.35
C ASP A 232 4.83 10.41 13.78
N ILE A 233 6.09 10.69 14.11
CA ILE A 233 6.53 11.07 15.46
C ILE A 233 5.92 12.42 15.86
N ILE A 234 5.35 12.46 17.06
CA ILE A 234 4.96 13.70 17.72
C ILE A 234 6.12 14.13 18.63
N LYS A 235 6.61 15.35 18.43
CA LYS A 235 7.61 15.97 19.31
C LYS A 235 6.91 16.74 20.41
N LEU A 236 7.17 16.36 21.65
CA LEU A 236 6.61 16.99 22.85
C LEU A 236 7.41 18.24 23.23
N SER A 237 6.80 19.13 24.02
CA SER A 237 7.43 20.38 24.49
C SER A 237 8.67 20.15 25.36
N ASN A 238 8.79 18.98 25.99
CA ASN A 238 9.92 18.54 26.80
C ASN A 238 11.04 17.85 25.98
N ASN A 239 11.07 18.02 24.65
CA ASN A 239 11.98 17.34 23.72
C ASN A 239 11.87 15.80 23.67
N GLN A 240 10.84 15.20 24.29
CA GLN A 240 10.57 13.78 24.12
C GLN A 240 9.83 13.52 22.80
N GLU A 241 10.05 12.33 22.25
CA GLU A 241 9.40 11.87 21.02
C GLU A 241 8.45 10.73 21.37
N ILE A 242 7.19 10.86 20.94
CA ILE A 242 6.19 9.79 21.11
C ILE A 242 5.62 9.39 19.76
N HIS A 243 5.43 8.08 19.58
CA HIS A 243 4.69 7.57 18.44
C HIS A 243 3.18 7.58 18.75
N PRO A 244 2.33 8.11 17.85
CA PRO A 244 0.90 8.26 18.11
C PRO A 244 0.16 6.95 18.39
N HIS A 245 0.67 5.81 17.93
CA HIS A 245 0.02 4.52 18.16
C HIS A 245 0.00 4.10 19.62
N TYR A 246 0.95 4.59 20.45
CA TYR A 246 0.90 4.39 21.90
C TYR A 246 -0.29 5.13 22.52
N ILE A 247 -0.44 6.42 22.19
CA ILE A 247 -1.59 7.25 22.59
C ILE A 247 -2.92 6.59 22.16
N GLU A 248 -2.99 6.12 20.91
CA GLU A 248 -4.18 5.47 20.35
C GLU A 248 -4.49 4.15 21.05
N ALA A 249 -3.48 3.33 21.38
CA ALA A 249 -3.65 2.07 22.07
C ALA A 249 -4.14 2.28 23.51
N THR A 250 -3.50 3.17 24.28
CA THR A 250 -3.91 3.53 25.63
C THR A 250 -5.33 4.11 25.65
N ALA A 251 -5.63 5.01 24.71
CA ALA A 251 -6.98 5.56 24.59
C ALA A 251 -8.03 4.47 24.32
N TYR A 252 -7.75 3.53 23.42
CA TYR A 252 -8.65 2.40 23.14
C TYR A 252 -8.84 1.52 24.39
N ASN A 253 -7.74 1.15 25.06
CA ASN A 253 -7.77 0.29 26.26
C ASN A 253 -8.53 0.94 27.43
N SER A 254 -8.57 2.27 27.50
CA SER A 254 -9.35 2.98 28.54
C SER A 254 -10.87 2.83 28.37
N CYS A 255 -11.36 2.81 27.12
CA CYS A 255 -12.79 2.84 26.78
C CYS A 255 -13.17 1.87 25.64
N PRO A 256 -12.82 0.57 25.72
CA PRO A 256 -13.05 -0.38 24.62
C PRO A 256 -14.53 -0.60 24.31
N GLN A 257 -15.43 -0.35 25.28
CA GLN A 257 -16.88 -0.45 25.12
C GLN A 257 -17.49 0.70 24.29
N PHE A 258 -16.81 1.84 24.21
CA PHE A 258 -17.29 3.02 23.46
C PHE A 258 -16.54 3.22 22.15
N LEU A 259 -15.25 2.86 22.13
CA LEU A 259 -14.36 3.15 21.01
C LEU A 259 -14.25 1.97 20.06
N ARG A 260 -14.18 2.26 18.77
CA ARG A 260 -13.93 1.26 17.75
C ARG A 260 -12.43 1.01 17.63
N GLY A 261 -12.02 -0.24 17.85
CA GLY A 261 -10.63 -0.66 17.71
C GLY A 261 -10.07 -0.32 16.33
N ALA A 262 -8.78 0.04 16.30
CA ALA A 262 -8.06 0.46 15.09
C ALA A 262 -8.66 1.67 14.33
N CYS A 263 -9.52 2.46 14.97
CA CYS A 263 -10.11 3.69 14.40
C CYS A 263 -9.83 4.92 15.28
N LEU A 264 -8.60 5.06 15.77
CA LEU A 264 -8.15 6.21 16.55
C LEU A 264 -6.98 6.86 15.82
N ALA A 265 -6.92 8.20 15.80
CA ALA A 265 -5.86 8.97 15.18
C ALA A 265 -5.35 10.03 16.15
N GLY A 266 -4.13 9.83 16.66
CA GLY A 266 -3.38 10.83 17.41
C GLY A 266 -2.52 11.67 16.49
N PHE A 267 -2.57 12.99 16.63
CA PHE A 267 -1.69 13.90 15.89
C PHE A 267 -1.53 15.24 16.62
N MET A 268 -0.44 15.93 16.35
CA MET A 268 -0.19 17.27 16.87
C MET A 268 -0.73 18.34 15.91
N THR A 269 -1.48 19.31 16.44
CA THR A 269 -1.83 20.57 15.77
C THR A 269 -0.82 21.65 16.17
N SER A 270 -1.10 22.94 15.96
CA SER A 270 -0.13 24.04 16.12
C SER A 270 0.64 24.00 17.45
N THR A 271 -0.02 23.66 18.55
CA THR A 271 0.58 23.62 19.90
C THR A 271 0.06 22.48 20.76
N THR A 272 -0.88 21.67 20.27
CA THR A 272 -1.65 20.75 21.12
C THR A 272 -1.78 19.38 20.47
N ILE A 273 -1.75 18.35 21.30
CA ILE A 273 -1.98 16.97 20.88
C ILE A 273 -3.48 16.72 20.86
N VAL A 274 -3.95 16.29 19.70
CA VAL A 274 -5.35 15.99 19.42
C VAL A 274 -5.49 14.50 19.19
N LEU A 275 -6.47 13.90 19.86
CA LEU A 275 -6.90 12.54 19.61
C LEU A 275 -8.30 12.55 19.01
N VAL A 276 -8.44 11.97 17.82
CA VAL A 276 -9.73 11.70 17.20
C VAL A 276 -10.03 10.21 17.33
N ALA A 277 -11.15 9.86 17.96
CA ALA A 277 -11.52 8.47 18.22
C ALA A 277 -12.90 8.15 17.67
N GLU A 278 -12.99 7.13 16.81
CA GLU A 278 -14.25 6.67 16.27
C GLU A 278 -15.03 5.87 17.31
N MET A 279 -16.31 6.18 17.47
CA MET A 279 -17.21 5.45 18.35
C MET A 279 -17.73 4.17 17.68
N GLN A 280 -18.01 3.16 18.50
CA GLN A 280 -18.80 2.01 18.06
C GLN A 280 -20.23 2.45 17.72
N ARG A 281 -20.94 1.63 16.92
CA ARG A 281 -22.36 1.85 16.61
C ARG A 281 -23.21 1.44 17.81
N THR A 282 -23.10 2.18 18.90
CA THR A 282 -24.06 2.16 19.99
C THR A 282 -25.17 3.18 19.68
N GLY A 283 -26.37 3.01 20.25
CA GLY A 283 -27.47 3.96 20.08
C GLY A 283 -27.15 5.37 20.59
N GLU A 284 -28.14 6.23 20.77
CA GLU A 284 -27.90 7.55 21.37
C GLU A 284 -27.32 7.39 22.79
N VAL A 285 -26.08 7.85 22.96
CA VAL A 285 -25.37 7.86 24.23
C VAL A 285 -25.45 9.27 24.82
N ASP A 286 -25.79 9.35 26.08
CA ASP A 286 -25.91 10.63 26.79
C ASP A 286 -24.58 11.40 26.81
N LYS A 287 -24.66 12.74 26.69
CA LYS A 287 -23.50 13.64 26.64
C LYS A 287 -22.64 13.52 27.89
N ILE A 288 -23.23 13.23 29.05
CA ILE A 288 -22.51 13.04 30.31
C ILE A 288 -21.57 11.83 30.22
N VAL A 289 -22.04 10.73 29.63
CA VAL A 289 -21.24 9.51 29.46
C VAL A 289 -20.10 9.75 28.48
N LEU A 290 -20.37 10.46 27.37
CA LEU A 290 -19.33 10.83 26.40
C LEU A 290 -18.24 11.72 27.01
N ARG A 291 -18.63 12.68 27.85
CA ARG A 291 -17.70 13.54 28.57
C ARG A 291 -16.82 12.73 29.54
N ASN A 292 -17.42 11.80 30.27
CA ASN A 292 -16.68 10.91 31.16
C ASN A 292 -15.70 10.01 30.39
N ALA A 293 -16.07 9.54 29.19
CA ALA A 293 -15.15 8.79 28.33
C ALA A 293 -13.96 9.65 27.89
N CYS A 294 -14.17 10.91 27.48
CA CYS A 294 -13.09 11.83 27.13
C CYS A 294 -12.12 12.09 28.29
N GLU A 295 -12.63 12.30 29.51
CA GLU A 295 -11.77 12.48 30.71
C GLU A 295 -10.98 11.21 31.03
N ARG A 296 -11.62 10.03 30.95
CA ARG A 296 -10.92 8.75 31.17
C ARG A 296 -9.81 8.53 30.16
N ILE A 297 -10.05 8.84 28.88
CA ILE A 297 -9.03 8.75 27.83
C ILE A 297 -7.86 9.69 28.13
N ARG A 298 -8.15 10.96 28.45
CA ARG A 298 -7.10 11.93 28.80
C ARG A 298 -6.27 11.46 29.98
N GLN A 299 -6.92 11.00 31.05
CA GLN A 299 -6.24 10.58 32.26
C GLN A 299 -5.37 9.33 32.01
N ALA A 300 -5.87 8.34 31.29
CA ALA A 300 -5.11 7.13 30.95
C ALA A 300 -3.85 7.45 30.13
N VAL A 301 -3.96 8.32 29.12
CA VAL A 301 -2.81 8.74 28.30
C VAL A 301 -1.80 9.55 29.12
N LEU A 302 -2.26 10.38 30.05
CA LEU A 302 -1.37 11.10 30.97
C LEU A 302 -0.64 10.14 31.93
N ASP A 303 -1.32 9.10 32.41
CA ASP A 303 -0.76 8.19 33.41
C ASP A 303 0.21 7.17 32.81
N GLU A 304 -0.14 6.55 31.68
CA GLU A 304 0.67 5.52 31.02
C GLU A 304 1.77 6.13 30.13
N GLU A 305 1.39 7.05 29.25
CA GLU A 305 2.28 7.59 28.22
C GLU A 305 2.95 8.90 28.63
N LYS A 306 2.57 9.48 29.78
CA LYS A 306 3.06 10.79 30.26
C LYS A 306 2.82 11.92 29.26
N VAL A 307 1.73 11.83 28.49
CA VAL A 307 1.35 12.81 27.48
C VAL A 307 0.05 13.51 27.83
N GLU A 308 0.07 14.84 27.81
CA GLU A 308 -1.13 15.65 27.99
C GLU A 308 -1.87 15.85 26.66
N LEU A 309 -3.11 15.34 26.60
CA LEU A 309 -4.02 15.62 25.49
C LEU A 309 -4.75 16.93 25.73
N GLY A 310 -4.62 17.90 24.83
CA GLY A 310 -5.39 19.15 24.93
C GLY A 310 -6.72 19.11 24.18
N LEU A 311 -6.96 18.09 23.35
CA LEU A 311 -8.28 17.87 22.72
C LEU A 311 -8.55 16.40 22.45
N VAL A 312 -9.72 15.94 22.89
CA VAL A 312 -10.30 14.64 22.50
C VAL A 312 -11.57 14.89 21.70
N VAL A 313 -11.65 14.27 20.51
CA VAL A 313 -12.80 14.36 19.61
C VAL A 313 -13.37 12.97 19.38
N LEU A 314 -14.59 12.74 19.82
CA LEU A 314 -15.33 11.51 19.52
C LEU A 314 -16.12 11.70 18.23
N VAL A 315 -15.94 10.81 17.26
CA VAL A 315 -16.56 10.91 15.93
C VAL A 315 -17.41 9.70 15.60
N ARG A 316 -18.40 9.88 14.72
CA ARG A 316 -19.24 8.79 14.21
C ARG A 316 -18.44 7.78 13.41
N SER A 317 -18.97 6.56 13.34
CA SER A 317 -18.36 5.49 12.58
C SER A 317 -18.11 5.85 11.11
N GLY A 318 -16.92 5.57 10.58
CA GLY A 318 -16.49 5.90 9.21
C GLY A 318 -15.83 7.27 9.05
N SER A 319 -15.69 8.07 10.11
CA SER A 319 -15.09 9.40 10.03
C SER A 319 -13.56 9.39 9.91
N VAL A 320 -12.89 8.46 10.62
CA VAL A 320 -11.43 8.36 10.63
C VAL A 320 -10.96 7.71 9.33
N PRO A 321 -10.17 8.42 8.48
CA PRO A 321 -9.69 7.86 7.22
C PRO A 321 -8.75 6.68 7.46
N LYS A 322 -9.00 5.57 6.75
CA LYS A 322 -8.16 4.38 6.78
C LYS A 322 -7.69 4.00 5.39
N THR A 323 -6.55 3.35 5.30
CA THR A 323 -6.15 2.62 4.10
C THR A 323 -7.06 1.41 3.93
N THR A 324 -7.08 0.83 2.74
CA THR A 324 -7.79 -0.41 2.43
C THR A 324 -7.30 -1.60 3.27
N SER A 325 -6.02 -1.59 3.68
CA SER A 325 -5.45 -2.53 4.66
C SER A 325 -5.86 -2.26 6.11
N GLY A 326 -6.75 -1.31 6.35
CA GLY A 326 -7.27 -0.96 7.67
C GLY A 326 -6.34 -0.08 8.51
N LYS A 327 -5.21 0.39 7.99
CA LYS A 327 -4.29 1.28 8.73
C LYS A 327 -4.85 2.70 8.77
N VAL A 328 -4.79 3.34 9.93
CA VAL A 328 -5.21 4.73 10.11
C VAL A 328 -4.33 5.68 9.29
N GLN A 329 -4.95 6.58 8.52
CA GLN A 329 -4.27 7.64 7.80
C GLN A 329 -4.27 8.93 8.64
N ARG A 330 -3.35 9.04 9.59
CA ARG A 330 -3.27 10.16 10.56
C ARG A 330 -3.20 11.55 9.90
N TRP A 331 -2.44 11.68 8.81
CA TRP A 331 -2.33 12.94 8.07
C TRP A 331 -3.68 13.37 7.48
N ALA A 332 -4.45 12.43 6.92
CA ALA A 332 -5.75 12.68 6.33
C ALA A 332 -6.80 12.97 7.42
N ALA A 333 -6.68 12.29 8.58
CA ALA A 333 -7.48 12.59 9.76
C ALA A 333 -7.22 14.03 10.25
N LYS A 334 -5.96 14.45 10.37
CA LYS A 334 -5.58 15.82 10.73
C LYS A 334 -6.15 16.83 9.75
N LEU A 335 -6.03 16.59 8.44
CA LEU A 335 -6.55 17.50 7.41
C LEU A 335 -8.08 17.63 7.48
N LYS A 336 -8.81 16.51 7.59
CA LYS A 336 -10.28 16.53 7.76
C LYS A 336 -10.71 17.26 9.04
N PHE A 337 -9.96 17.06 10.13
CA PHE A 337 -10.22 17.74 11.40
C PHE A 337 -10.04 19.26 11.28
N VAL A 338 -8.91 19.72 10.75
CA VAL A 338 -8.63 21.16 10.56
C VAL A 338 -9.64 21.83 9.64
N GLN A 339 -10.18 21.10 8.67
CA GLN A 339 -11.21 21.59 7.74
C GLN A 339 -12.64 21.54 8.32
N GLY A 340 -12.84 21.06 9.56
CA GLY A 340 -14.17 20.90 10.16
C GLY A 340 -15.05 19.84 9.48
N ARG A 341 -14.46 18.89 8.75
CA ARG A 341 -15.18 17.83 7.99
C ARG A 341 -15.37 16.54 8.76
N MET A 342 -15.09 16.53 10.06
CA MET A 342 -15.29 15.36 10.92
C MET A 342 -16.73 15.33 11.43
N SER A 343 -17.37 14.16 11.39
CA SER A 343 -18.70 13.97 11.99
C SER A 343 -18.57 13.82 13.51
N ALA A 344 -18.22 14.92 14.20
CA ALA A 344 -18.03 14.97 15.63
C ALA A 344 -19.35 14.75 16.39
N VAL A 345 -19.28 13.89 17.40
CA VAL A 345 -20.36 13.64 18.37
C VAL A 345 -20.08 14.41 19.67
N MET A 346 -18.80 14.51 20.05
CA MET A 346 -18.33 15.27 21.21
C MET A 346 -16.95 15.84 20.93
N GLU A 347 -16.73 17.10 21.29
CA GLU A 347 -15.42 17.74 21.31
C GLU A 347 -15.13 18.24 22.73
N MET A 348 -14.06 17.74 23.34
CA MET A 348 -13.65 18.14 24.67
C MET A 348 -12.25 18.74 24.65
N ARG A 349 -12.19 20.06 24.86
CA ARG A 349 -10.94 20.81 25.00
C ARG A 349 -10.50 20.79 26.45
N PHE A 350 -9.24 20.46 26.66
CA PHE A 350 -8.58 20.51 27.95
C PHE A 350 -7.59 21.67 27.89
N LYS A 351 -7.82 22.69 28.72
CA LYS A 351 -6.85 23.79 28.84
C LYS A 351 -5.61 23.25 29.56
N GLU A 352 -4.43 23.62 29.07
CA GLU A 352 -3.20 23.50 29.86
C GLU A 352 -3.46 24.20 31.21
N ARG A 353 -3.19 23.51 32.32
CA ARG A 353 -3.05 24.21 33.59
C ARG A 353 -1.83 25.12 33.44
N CYS A 354 -2.07 26.41 33.17
CA CYS A 354 -1.11 27.43 33.56
C CYS A 354 -0.95 27.29 35.07
N ASN A 355 0.19 26.76 35.52
CA ASN A 355 0.56 26.78 36.93
C ASN A 355 0.56 28.25 37.38
N LEU A 356 -0.35 28.57 38.30
CA LEU A 356 -0.33 29.79 39.11
C LEU A 356 0.67 29.64 40.25
#